data_AF-A0A2D4MLS2-F1
#
_entry.id   AF-A0A2D4MLS2-F1
#
_cell.length_a   1.000
_cell.length_b   1.000
_cell.length_c   1.000
_cell.angle_alpha   90.00
_cell.angle_beta   90.00
_cell.angle_gamma   90.00
#
_symmetry.space_group_name_H-M   'P 1'
#
loop_
_entity.id
_entity.type
_entity.pdbx_description
1 polymer ?
#
loop_
_entity_poly.entity_id
_entity_poly.type
_entity_poly.pdbx_seq_one_letter_code
_entity_poly.pdbx_strand_id
1 'polypeptide(L)'
;IAAAISKTAVAPIERVKLLLQVQHASQQITAEKQYKGIMDCVVRIPKEQGIISFWRGNLANVIRYFPTQALNFAFKDKYKQIFLGGVDKHKQFWRYFAGNLASGGAAGATSLCFVYPLDFARTRLAADVGKGLNERQFTGLGNCIAKIYKSDGLKGLYLGFNVSVQG
;
A
#
# COMPACT_ATOMS: atom_id res chain seq x y z
N ILE A 1 -15.35 -9.15 3.83
CA ILE A 1 -14.92 -10.00 4.96
C ILE A 1 -13.76 -10.91 4.58
N ALA A 2 -13.88 -11.78 3.57
CA ALA A 2 -12.77 -12.66 3.12
C ALA A 2 -11.45 -11.92 2.83
N ALA A 3 -11.51 -10.78 2.12
CA ALA A 3 -10.33 -9.96 1.84
C ALA A 3 -9.65 -9.42 3.12
N ALA A 4 -10.45 -9.03 4.13
CA ALA A 4 -9.94 -8.54 5.40
C ALA A 4 -9.24 -9.66 6.21
N ILE A 5 -9.84 -10.87 6.21
CA ILE A 5 -9.27 -12.05 6.86
C ILE A 5 -7.94 -12.41 6.19
N SER A 6 -7.94 -12.54 4.86
CA SER A 6 -6.73 -12.86 4.08
C SER A 6 -5.61 -11.84 4.33
N LYS A 7 -5.91 -10.54 4.24
CA LYS A 7 -4.91 -9.49 4.49
C LYS A 7 -4.40 -9.46 5.92
N THR A 8 -5.25 -9.77 6.89
CA THR A 8 -4.84 -9.87 8.29
C THR A 8 -3.98 -11.11 8.54
N ALA A 9 -4.28 -12.24 7.90
CA ALA A 9 -3.48 -13.45 8.00
C ALA A 9 -2.05 -13.27 7.45
N VAL A 10 -1.91 -12.55 6.32
CA VAL A 10 -0.60 -12.29 5.70
C VAL A 10 0.08 -11.00 6.18
N ALA A 11 -0.56 -10.19 7.03
CA ALA A 11 0.00 -8.94 7.51
C ALA A 11 1.40 -9.08 8.16
N PRO A 12 1.70 -10.13 8.96
CA PRO A 12 3.03 -10.33 9.51
C PRO A 12 4.13 -10.43 8.45
N ILE A 13 3.93 -11.26 7.43
CA ILE A 13 4.92 -11.45 6.36
C ILE A 13 4.99 -10.23 5.43
N GLU A 14 3.85 -9.60 5.15
CA GLU A 14 3.83 -8.34 4.39
C GLU A 14 4.61 -7.23 5.13
N ARG A 15 4.56 -7.18 6.46
CA ARG A 15 5.34 -6.23 7.25
C ARG A 15 6.84 -6.54 7.20
N VAL A 16 7.24 -7.80 7.33
CA VAL A 16 8.66 -8.21 7.21
C VAL A 16 9.21 -7.81 5.84
N LYS A 17 8.46 -8.08 4.76
CA LYS A 17 8.83 -7.63 3.41
C LYS A 17 9.03 -6.12 3.37
N LEU A 18 8.07 -5.34 3.87
CA LEU A 18 8.14 -3.87 3.82
C LEU A 18 9.36 -3.35 4.60
N LEU A 19 9.62 -3.87 5.79
CA LEU A 19 10.79 -3.49 6.59
C LEU A 19 12.09 -3.77 5.83
N LEU A 20 12.26 -4.95 5.25
CA LEU A 20 13.46 -5.28 4.48
C LEU A 20 13.61 -4.37 3.24
N GLN A 21 12.50 -4.00 2.60
CA GLN A 21 12.50 -3.11 1.42
C GLN A 21 12.88 -1.67 1.76
N VAL A 22 12.43 -1.13 2.89
CA VAL A 22 12.54 0.32 3.18
C VAL A 22 13.48 0.66 4.34
N GLN A 23 14.04 -0.32 5.05
CA GLN A 23 14.90 -0.07 6.23
C GLN A 23 16.11 0.83 5.94
N HIS A 24 16.68 0.76 4.75
CA HIS A 24 17.82 1.61 4.35
C HIS A 24 17.47 3.09 4.29
N ALA A 25 16.19 3.41 4.08
CA ALA A 25 15.66 4.78 4.06
C ALA A 25 15.02 5.19 5.41
N SER A 26 15.05 4.32 6.42
CA SER A 26 14.43 4.59 7.72
C SER A 26 15.34 5.45 8.60
N GLN A 27 14.79 6.52 9.18
CA GLN A 27 15.51 7.35 10.16
C GLN A 27 15.61 6.69 11.55
N GLN A 28 14.81 5.65 11.83
CA GLN A 28 14.79 4.97 13.13
C GLN A 28 15.75 3.75 13.17
N ILE A 29 16.19 3.25 12.01
CA ILE A 29 17.03 2.06 11.90
C ILE A 29 18.45 2.50 11.53
N THR A 30 19.37 2.43 12.48
CA THR A 30 20.79 2.63 12.20
C THR A 30 21.34 1.45 11.38
N ALA A 31 22.42 1.66 10.63
CA ALA A 31 23.02 0.63 9.77
C ALA A 31 23.29 -0.69 10.53
N GLU A 32 23.80 -0.59 11.76
CA GLU A 32 24.07 -1.73 12.64
C GLU A 32 22.82 -2.49 13.11
N LYS A 33 21.66 -1.82 13.12
CA LYS A 33 20.39 -2.38 13.59
C LYS A 33 19.51 -2.91 12.46
N GLN A 34 19.97 -2.83 11.21
CA GLN A 34 19.25 -3.37 10.06
C GLN A 34 18.98 -4.87 10.25
N TYR A 35 17.83 -5.32 9.73
CA TYR A 35 17.44 -6.72 9.72
C TYR A 35 18.24 -7.45 8.65
N LYS A 36 18.87 -8.56 9.05
CA LYS A 36 19.75 -9.35 8.17
C LYS A 36 18.99 -10.20 7.15
N GLY A 37 17.69 -10.36 7.35
CA GLY A 37 16.82 -11.15 6.49
C GLY A 37 15.48 -11.45 7.15
N ILE A 38 14.71 -12.33 6.50
CA ILE A 38 13.34 -12.65 6.93
C ILE A 38 13.32 -13.25 8.34
N MET A 39 14.15 -14.28 8.60
CA MET A 39 14.16 -14.97 9.90
C MET A 39 14.60 -14.05 11.04
N ASP A 40 15.62 -13.22 10.79
CA ASP A 40 16.09 -12.21 11.76
C ASP A 40 14.97 -11.22 12.10
N CYS A 41 14.24 -10.74 11.10
CA CYS A 41 13.12 -9.83 11.25
C CYS A 41 11.97 -10.46 12.07
N VAL A 42 11.57 -11.70 11.74
CA VAL A 42 10.50 -12.42 12.45
C VAL A 42 10.85 -12.67 13.91
N VAL A 43 12.11 -12.97 14.23
CA VAL A 43 12.55 -13.22 15.62
C VAL A 43 12.69 -11.92 16.42
N ARG A 44 13.17 -10.84 15.79
CA ARG A 44 13.46 -9.58 16.48
C ARG A 44 12.24 -8.72 16.71
N ILE A 45 11.31 -8.63 15.76
CA ILE A 45 10.11 -7.78 15.86
C ILE A 45 9.35 -7.98 17.19
N PRO A 46 9.00 -9.22 17.61
CA PRO A 46 8.25 -9.42 18.85
C PRO A 46 9.05 -8.98 20.08
N LYS A 47 10.37 -9.18 20.09
CA LYS A 47 11.27 -8.80 21.18
C LYS A 47 11.47 -7.29 21.26
N GLU A 48 11.49 -6.62 20.10
CA GLU A 48 11.74 -5.18 20.00
C GLU A 48 10.47 -4.36 20.23
N GLN A 49 9.32 -4.80 19.71
CA GLN A 49 8.11 -3.96 19.59
C GLN A 49 6.82 -4.65 20.06
N GLY A 50 6.91 -5.91 20.49
CA GLY A 50 5.76 -6.75 20.86
C GLY A 50 5.12 -7.45 19.66
N ILE A 51 4.45 -8.58 19.92
CA ILE A 51 3.90 -9.46 18.87
C ILE A 51 2.83 -8.79 18.00
N ILE A 52 2.01 -7.92 18.59
CA ILE A 52 0.94 -7.19 17.88
C ILE A 52 1.51 -6.25 16.80
N SER A 53 2.78 -5.85 16.92
CA SER A 53 3.43 -4.97 15.96
C SER A 53 3.53 -5.57 14.55
N PHE A 54 3.42 -6.89 14.38
CA PHE A 54 3.32 -7.51 13.05
C PHE A 54 2.15 -6.98 12.21
N TRP A 55 1.05 -6.56 12.85
CA TRP A 55 -0.12 -6.00 12.17
C TRP A 55 -0.08 -4.47 12.04
N ARG A 56 1.05 -3.85 12.32
CA ARG A 56 1.16 -2.39 12.25
C ARG A 56 0.95 -1.91 10.80
N GLY A 57 -0.04 -1.03 10.64
CA GLY A 57 -0.49 -0.56 9.32
C GLY A 57 -1.59 -1.41 8.67
N ASN A 58 -1.96 -2.58 9.23
CA ASN A 58 -2.96 -3.46 8.61
C ASN A 58 -4.38 -2.85 8.57
N LEU A 59 -4.70 -1.90 9.45
CA LEU A 59 -5.98 -1.19 9.40
C LEU A 59 -6.22 -0.54 8.03
N ALA A 60 -5.18 0.03 7.44
CA ALA A 60 -5.27 0.62 6.10
C ALA A 60 -5.62 -0.43 5.04
N ASN A 61 -5.10 -1.66 5.13
CA ASN A 61 -5.46 -2.73 4.19
C ASN A 61 -6.94 -3.09 4.22
N VAL A 62 -7.47 -3.22 5.43
CA VAL A 62 -8.85 -3.62 5.63
C VAL A 62 -9.78 -2.53 5.12
N ILE A 63 -9.49 -1.27 5.47
CA ILE A 63 -10.29 -0.11 5.02
C ILE A 63 -10.21 0.03 3.51
N ARG A 64 -9.01 -0.05 2.91
CA ARG A 64 -8.77 0.17 1.48
C ARG A 64 -9.62 -0.71 0.56
N TYR A 65 -10.00 -1.90 1.00
CA TYR A 65 -10.81 -2.81 0.20
C TYR A 65 -12.15 -2.18 -0.22
N PHE A 66 -12.87 -1.56 0.71
CA PHE A 66 -14.19 -0.99 0.45
C PHE A 66 -14.21 0.12 -0.62
N PRO A 67 -13.43 1.22 -0.50
CA PRO A 67 -13.43 2.27 -1.52
C PRO A 67 -12.87 1.77 -2.85
N THR A 68 -11.90 0.85 -2.84
CA THR A 68 -11.39 0.24 -4.09
C THR A 68 -12.48 -0.54 -4.82
N GLN A 69 -13.32 -1.29 -4.10
CA GLN A 69 -14.43 -2.02 -4.74
C GLN A 69 -15.52 -1.06 -5.24
N ALA A 70 -15.85 -0.01 -4.49
CA ALA A 70 -16.79 1.00 -4.94
C ALA A 70 -16.34 1.70 -6.24
N LEU A 71 -15.05 2.07 -6.31
CA LEU A 71 -14.47 2.70 -7.50
C LEU A 71 -14.39 1.71 -8.68
N ASN A 72 -14.01 0.47 -8.44
CA ASN A 72 -14.05 -0.56 -9.47
C ASN A 72 -15.47 -0.77 -10.03
N PHE A 73 -16.48 -0.82 -9.17
CA PHE A 73 -17.87 -0.95 -9.59
C PHE A 73 -18.31 0.25 -10.45
N ALA A 74 -17.92 1.47 -10.07
CA ALA A 74 -18.27 2.68 -10.80
C ALA A 74 -17.57 2.80 -12.17
N PHE A 75 -16.27 2.46 -12.25
CA PHE A 75 -15.42 2.87 -13.37
C PHE A 75 -14.91 1.72 -14.25
N LYS A 76 -14.82 0.49 -13.74
CA LYS A 76 -14.16 -0.61 -14.46
C LYS A 76 -14.84 -0.93 -15.80
N ASP A 77 -16.16 -1.04 -15.80
CA ASP A 77 -16.90 -1.37 -17.03
C ASP A 77 -16.94 -0.19 -18.00
N LYS A 78 -16.95 1.05 -17.49
CA LYS A 78 -16.83 2.26 -18.33
C LYS A 78 -15.49 2.30 -19.04
N TYR A 79 -14.38 2.08 -18.34
CA TYR A 79 -13.06 2.03 -18.97
C TYR A 79 -12.93 0.87 -19.95
N LYS A 80 -13.46 -0.31 -19.63
CA LYS A 80 -13.49 -1.43 -20.59
C LYS A 80 -14.27 -1.05 -21.85
N GLN A 81 -15.43 -0.42 -21.72
CA GLN A 81 -16.22 0.00 -22.88
C GLN A 81 -15.47 1.06 -23.72
N ILE A 82 -14.81 2.03 -23.08
CA ILE A 82 -14.04 3.09 -23.76
C ILE A 82 -12.85 2.50 -24.54
N PHE A 83 -12.10 1.57 -23.94
CA PHE A 83 -10.85 1.08 -24.52
C PHE A 83 -10.97 -0.21 -25.32
N LEU A 84 -12.02 -1.02 -25.09
CA LEU A 84 -12.24 -2.32 -25.71
C LEU A 84 -13.59 -2.42 -26.45
N GLY A 85 -14.40 -1.36 -26.45
CA GLY A 85 -15.65 -1.32 -27.21
C GLY A 85 -15.43 -1.63 -28.68
N GLY A 86 -16.02 -2.71 -29.17
CA GLY A 86 -15.91 -3.14 -30.57
C GLY A 86 -14.59 -3.81 -30.96
N VAL A 87 -13.71 -4.13 -29.99
CA VAL A 87 -12.45 -4.84 -30.27
C VAL A 87 -12.67 -6.36 -30.21
N ASP A 88 -12.39 -7.06 -31.31
CA ASP A 88 -12.44 -8.51 -31.36
C ASP A 88 -11.12 -9.11 -30.85
N LYS A 89 -11.19 -9.80 -29.70
CA LYS A 89 -10.04 -10.43 -29.05
C LYS A 89 -9.32 -11.48 -29.91
N HIS A 90 -10.00 -12.13 -30.84
CA HIS A 90 -9.46 -13.21 -31.67
C HIS A 90 -8.82 -12.69 -32.97
N LYS A 91 -9.31 -11.56 -33.48
CA LYS A 91 -8.83 -10.97 -34.74
C LYS A 91 -7.81 -9.86 -34.52
N GLN A 92 -7.84 -9.19 -33.37
CA GLN A 92 -7.09 -7.97 -33.12
C GLN A 92 -6.29 -8.04 -31.80
N PHE A 93 -5.39 -9.03 -31.70
CA PHE A 93 -4.60 -9.31 -30.49
C PHE A 93 -3.94 -8.05 -29.90
N TRP A 94 -3.14 -7.31 -30.69
CA TRP A 94 -2.41 -6.14 -30.18
C TRP A 94 -3.32 -4.99 -29.77
N ARG A 95 -4.45 -4.80 -30.46
CA ARG A 95 -5.44 -3.78 -30.11
C ARG A 95 -6.15 -4.14 -28.80
N TYR A 96 -6.51 -5.41 -28.65
CA TYR A 96 -7.12 -5.93 -27.42
C TYR A 96 -6.14 -5.87 -26.25
N PHE A 97 -4.88 -6.23 -26.47
CA PHE A 97 -3.82 -6.15 -25.46
C PHE A 97 -3.61 -4.71 -24.99
N ALA A 98 -3.39 -3.77 -25.91
CA ALA A 98 -3.22 -2.35 -25.58
C ALA A 98 -4.47 -1.77 -24.89
N GLY A 99 -5.67 -2.12 -25.35
CA GLY A 99 -6.91 -1.68 -24.73
C GLY A 99 -7.12 -2.22 -23.31
N ASN A 100 -6.69 -3.45 -23.03
CA ASN A 100 -6.73 -4.01 -21.67
C ASN A 100 -5.73 -3.32 -20.75
N LEU A 101 -4.51 -3.05 -21.23
CA LEU A 101 -3.51 -2.31 -20.47
C LEU A 101 -4.01 -0.88 -20.16
N ALA A 102 -4.54 -0.18 -21.15
CA ALA A 102 -5.09 1.16 -20.97
C ALA A 102 -6.31 1.16 -20.01
N SER A 103 -7.22 0.19 -20.15
CA SER A 103 -8.36 0.06 -19.25
C SER A 103 -7.94 -0.26 -17.81
N GLY A 104 -6.97 -1.16 -17.62
CA GLY A 104 -6.44 -1.51 -16.31
C GLY A 104 -5.71 -0.33 -15.67
N GLY A 105 -4.83 0.33 -16.43
CA GLY A 105 -4.07 1.50 -16.00
C GLY A 105 -4.98 2.68 -15.62
N ALA A 106 -5.99 3.00 -16.43
CA ALA A 106 -6.94 4.08 -16.15
C ALA A 106 -7.79 3.79 -14.91
N ALA A 107 -8.32 2.57 -14.78
CA ALA A 107 -9.07 2.15 -13.58
C ALA A 107 -8.19 2.15 -12.32
N GLY A 108 -6.94 1.69 -12.45
CA GLY A 108 -5.94 1.70 -11.39
C GLY A 108 -5.60 3.11 -10.93
N ALA A 109 -5.22 4.00 -11.87
CA ALA A 109 -4.91 5.40 -11.59
C ALA A 109 -6.09 6.12 -10.91
N THR A 110 -7.32 5.93 -11.43
CA THR A 110 -8.53 6.50 -10.83
C THR A 110 -8.75 6.00 -9.40
N SER A 111 -8.55 4.70 -9.16
CA SER A 111 -8.66 4.15 -7.81
C SER A 111 -7.62 4.76 -6.87
N LEU A 112 -6.36 4.82 -7.33
CA LEU A 112 -5.26 5.40 -6.57
C LEU A 112 -5.50 6.88 -6.26
N CYS A 113 -6.13 7.67 -7.14
CA CYS A 113 -6.48 9.06 -6.83
C CYS A 113 -7.24 9.22 -5.50
N PHE A 114 -8.00 8.21 -5.06
CA PHE A 114 -8.72 8.24 -3.79
C PHE A 114 -8.04 7.42 -2.69
N VAL A 115 -7.51 6.24 -3.02
CA VAL A 115 -7.03 5.30 -2.00
C VAL A 115 -5.54 5.40 -1.70
N TYR A 116 -4.76 6.15 -2.50
CA TYR A 116 -3.31 6.28 -2.33
C TYR A 116 -2.89 6.78 -0.93
N PRO A 117 -3.58 7.74 -0.29
CA PRO A 117 -3.24 8.12 1.09
C PRO A 117 -3.30 6.97 2.09
N LEU A 118 -4.17 5.97 1.87
CA LEU A 118 -4.23 4.76 2.69
C LEU A 118 -3.01 3.87 2.44
N ASP A 119 -2.60 3.69 1.19
CA ASP A 119 -1.41 2.91 0.81
C ASP A 119 -0.11 3.55 1.34
N PHE A 120 -0.04 4.87 1.26
CA PHE A 120 1.05 5.66 1.82
C PHE A 120 1.13 5.47 3.34
N ALA A 121 0.02 5.69 4.06
CA ALA A 121 -0.01 5.56 5.51
C ALA A 121 0.24 4.12 5.98
N ARG A 122 -0.24 3.12 5.24
CA ARG A 122 0.07 1.70 5.45
C ARG A 122 1.58 1.48 5.46
N THR A 123 2.28 1.98 4.43
CA THR A 123 3.73 1.80 4.26
C THR A 123 4.50 2.53 5.36
N ARG A 124 4.14 3.78 5.67
CA ARG A 124 4.77 4.55 6.76
C ARG A 124 4.59 3.90 8.12
N LEU A 125 3.41 3.37 8.42
CA LEU A 125 3.14 2.65 9.67
C LEU A 125 3.89 1.32 9.74
N ALA A 126 3.96 0.57 8.64
CA ALA A 126 4.69 -0.70 8.62
C ALA A 126 6.19 -0.51 8.85
N ALA A 127 6.76 0.57 8.30
CA ALA A 127 8.16 0.97 8.43
C ALA A 127 8.51 1.53 9.82
N ASP A 128 7.52 1.98 10.61
CA ASP A 128 7.75 2.54 11.95
C ASP A 128 8.18 1.44 12.94
N VAL A 129 9.43 1.51 13.37
CA VAL A 129 10.05 0.56 14.30
C VAL A 129 10.03 1.02 15.77
N GLY A 130 9.37 2.14 16.08
CA GLY A 130 9.30 2.69 17.44
C GLY A 130 8.66 1.71 18.44
N LYS A 131 9.28 1.55 19.62
CA LYS A 131 8.93 0.52 20.61
C LYS A 131 7.79 0.94 21.54
N GLY A 132 7.70 2.23 21.87
CA GLY A 132 6.65 2.81 22.73
C GLY A 132 5.97 4.03 22.10
N LEU A 133 4.96 4.60 22.78
CA LEU A 133 4.22 5.77 22.27
C LEU A 133 5.12 6.97 21.93
N ASN A 134 6.20 7.17 22.70
CA ASN A 134 7.12 8.29 22.53
C ASN A 134 8.17 8.05 21.43
N GLU A 135 8.46 6.79 21.09
CA GLU A 135 9.42 6.44 20.03
C GLU A 135 8.74 6.23 18.66
N ARG A 136 7.42 6.06 18.65
CA ARG A 136 6.63 5.86 17.44
C ARG A 136 6.51 7.17 16.68
N GLN A 137 6.81 7.12 15.38
CA GLN A 137 6.60 8.27 14.49
C GLN A 137 5.11 8.60 14.36
N PHE A 138 4.27 7.56 14.35
CA PHE A 138 2.82 7.67 14.20
C PHE A 138 2.05 6.74 15.14
N THR A 139 1.06 7.28 15.84
CA THR A 139 0.19 6.52 16.74
C THR A 139 -0.81 5.62 16.01
N GLY A 140 -1.16 5.94 14.76
CA GLY A 140 -2.09 5.17 13.94
C GLY A 140 -2.33 5.79 12.56
N LEU A 141 -3.29 5.23 11.81
CA LEU A 141 -3.63 5.63 10.44
C LEU A 141 -4.04 7.11 10.35
N GLY A 142 -5.03 7.53 11.14
CA GLY A 142 -5.50 8.92 11.14
C GLY A 142 -4.40 9.91 11.51
N ASN A 143 -3.61 9.59 12.55
CA ASN A 143 -2.47 10.43 12.94
C ASN A 143 -1.39 10.50 11.85
N CYS A 144 -1.12 9.41 11.13
CA CYS A 144 -0.16 9.41 10.03
C CYS A 144 -0.61 10.35 8.91
N ILE A 145 -1.86 10.22 8.46
CA ILE A 145 -2.42 11.08 7.41
C ILE A 145 -2.43 12.54 7.86
N ALA A 146 -2.94 12.82 9.06
CA ALA A 146 -3.04 14.19 9.58
C ALA A 146 -1.66 14.85 9.77
N LYS A 147 -0.67 14.13 10.31
CA LYS A 147 0.67 14.67 10.55
C LYS A 147 1.39 15.00 9.24
N ILE A 148 1.29 14.13 8.24
CA ILE A 148 1.91 14.36 6.93
C ILE A 148 1.17 15.44 6.14
N TYR A 149 -0.16 15.47 6.21
CA TYR A 149 -0.93 16.56 5.62
C TYR A 149 -0.55 17.92 6.23
N LYS A 150 -0.32 17.97 7.54
CA LYS A 150 0.11 19.21 8.22
C LYS A 150 1.52 19.65 7.84
N SER A 151 2.46 18.73 7.59
CA SER A 151 3.84 19.08 7.24
C SER A 151 4.02 19.36 5.74
N ASP A 152 3.47 18.50 4.88
CA ASP A 152 3.81 18.44 3.45
C ASP A 152 2.56 18.62 2.54
N GLY A 153 1.39 18.81 3.14
CA GLY A 153 0.11 18.94 2.43
C GLY A 153 -0.30 17.67 1.68
N LEU A 154 -1.14 17.86 0.64
CA LEU A 154 -1.56 16.76 -0.23
C LEU A 154 -0.39 16.13 -0.98
N LYS A 155 0.62 16.91 -1.36
CA LYS A 155 1.78 16.40 -2.10
C LYS A 155 2.51 15.30 -1.32
N GLY A 156 2.65 15.45 0.00
CA GLY A 156 3.26 14.43 0.86
C GLY A 156 2.50 13.10 0.88
N LEU A 157 1.17 13.14 0.87
CA LEU A 157 0.32 11.94 0.88
C LEU A 157 0.34 11.16 -0.44
N TYR A 158 0.72 11.80 -1.55
CA TYR A 158 0.77 11.23 -2.90
C TYR A 158 2.21 11.06 -3.43
N LEU A 159 3.20 11.11 -2.54
CA LEU A 159 4.59 10.91 -2.93
C LEU A 159 4.81 9.49 -3.47
N GLY A 160 5.29 9.38 -4.71
CA GLY A 160 5.43 8.11 -5.42
C GLY A 160 4.26 7.75 -6.33
N PHE A 161 3.21 8.57 -6.44
CA PHE A 161 2.02 8.25 -7.23
C PHE A 161 2.34 7.91 -8.69
N ASN A 162 3.18 8.71 -9.36
CA ASN A 162 3.51 8.52 -10.77
C ASN A 162 4.18 7.16 -11.03
N VAL A 163 5.13 6.75 -10.19
CA VAL A 163 5.80 5.45 -10.35
C VAL A 163 4.85 4.29 -10.02
N SER A 164 3.91 4.48 -9.08
CA SER A 164 2.87 3.48 -8.78
C SER A 164 1.83 3.31 -9.88
N VAL A 165 1.66 4.29 -10.77
CA VAL A 165 0.78 4.16 -11.95
C VAL A 165 1.52 3.49 -13.12
N GLN A 166 2.85 3.63 -13.18
CA GLN A 166 3.68 3.04 -14.23
C GLN A 166 4.04 1.58 -13.99
N GLY A 167 4.22 1.18 -12.72
CA GLY A 167 4.59 -0.18 -12.31
C GLY A 167 3.38 -1.08 -12.07
#